data_AF-A0A349VLA3-F1
#
_entry.id   AF-A0A349VLA3-F1
#
_cell.length_a   1.000
_cell.length_b   1.000
_cell.length_c   1.000
_cell.angle_alpha   90.00
_cell.angle_beta   90.00
_cell.angle_gamma   90.00
#
_symmetry.space_group_name_H-M   'P 1'
#
loop_
_entity.id
_entity.type
_entity.pdbx_description
1 polymer ?
#
loop_
_entity_poly.entity_id
_entity_poly.type
_entity_poly.pdbx_seq_one_letter_code
_entity_poly.pdbx_strand_id
1 'polypeptide(L)' 'MTMNKSLRVRKGGGGNRGVLSRAERITKLKELEKWEEGQSPLGLPKVRVQKISMKKKKKANDDSDAAEST' A
#
# COMPACT_ATOMS: atom_id res chain seq x y z
N MET A 1 4.16 -33.24 19.05
CA MET A 1 2.76 -32.77 19.02
C MET A 1 2.51 -32.08 17.68
N THR A 2 1.65 -32.65 16.85
CA THR A 2 1.35 -32.14 15.51
C THR A 2 0.13 -31.22 15.59
N MET A 3 0.24 -30.00 15.05
CA MET A 3 -0.84 -29.02 15.07
C MET A 3 -1.61 -29.08 13.75
N ASN A 4 -2.94 -29.18 13.83
CA ASN A 4 -3.81 -29.23 12.65
C ASN A 4 -3.77 -27.89 11.88
N LYS A 5 -3.89 -27.93 10.54
CA LYS A 5 -3.59 -26.76 9.67
C LYS A 5 -4.51 -25.56 9.92
N SER A 6 -5.74 -25.82 10.38
CA SER A 6 -6.74 -24.82 10.78
C SER A 6 -6.44 -24.14 12.12
N LEU A 7 -5.75 -24.82 13.03
CA LEU A 7 -5.34 -24.31 14.34
C LEU A 7 -4.05 -23.48 14.28
N ARG A 8 -3.38 -23.47 13.12
CA ARG A 8 -2.19 -22.66 12.90
C ARG A 8 -2.60 -21.20 12.77
N VAL A 9 -2.37 -20.41 13.82
CA VAL A 9 -2.51 -18.95 13.78
C VAL A 9 -1.65 -18.43 12.63
N ARG A 10 -2.28 -17.99 11.54
CA ARG A 10 -1.58 -17.23 10.50
C ARG A 10 -1.19 -15.90 11.15
N LYS A 11 0.05 -15.80 11.65
CA LYS A 11 0.64 -14.53 12.10
C LYS A 11 0.35 -13.52 10.99
N GLY A 12 -0.50 -12.54 11.31
CA GLY A 12 -1.24 -11.73 10.36
C GLY A 12 -0.36 -11.34 9.17
N GLY A 13 -0.68 -11.90 8.01
CA GLY A 13 -0.03 -11.52 6.76
C GLY A 13 -0.07 -10.01 6.62
N GLY A 14 0.99 -9.42 6.06
CA GLY A 14 1.21 -7.98 5.88
C GLY A 14 0.07 -7.29 5.15
N GLY A 15 -1.07 -7.19 5.81
CA GLY A 15 -2.26 -6.54 5.34
C GLY A 15 -2.02 -5.04 5.38
N ASN A 16 -2.62 -4.35 4.44
CA ASN A 16 -2.52 -2.90 4.39
C ASN A 16 -3.04 -2.32 5.71
N ARG A 17 -2.19 -1.57 6.41
CA ARG A 17 -2.57 -0.81 7.59
C ARG A 17 -3.71 0.17 7.28
N GLY A 18 -4.57 0.41 8.26
CA GLY A 18 -5.72 1.31 8.09
C GLY A 18 -5.38 2.80 8.16
N VAL A 19 -4.26 3.15 8.80
CA VAL A 19 -3.82 4.53 9.05
C VAL A 19 -2.32 4.62 8.80
N LEU A 20 -1.87 5.77 8.29
CA LEU A 20 -0.45 6.08 8.16
C LEU A 20 0.24 6.12 9.54
N SER A 21 1.55 5.86 9.55
CA SER A 21 2.35 6.01 10.77
C SER A 21 2.37 7.47 11.20
N ARG A 22 2.75 7.75 12.45
CA ARG A 22 2.79 9.12 12.96
C ARG A 22 3.66 10.05 12.11
N ALA A 23 4.86 9.62 11.74
CA ALA A 23 5.77 10.40 10.90
C ALA A 23 5.14 10.73 9.54
N GLU A 24 4.54 9.73 8.89
CA GLU A 24 3.85 9.90 7.60
C GLU A 24 2.60 10.77 7.69
N ARG A 25 1.92 10.77 8.85
CA ARG A 25 0.81 11.70 9.08
C ARG A 25 1.29 13.13 9.16
N ILE A 26 2.42 13.39 9.82
CA ILE A 26 2.99 14.73 9.89
C ILE A 26 3.38 15.20 8.48
N THR A 27 4.06 14.38 7.67
CA THR A 27 4.41 14.76 6.29
C THR A 27 3.17 15.06 5.46
N LYS A 28 2.15 14.22 5.55
CA LYS A 28 0.89 14.42 4.81
C LYS A 28 0.06 15.61 5.31
N LEU A 29 0.12 15.93 6.61
CA LEU A 29 -0.54 17.11 7.16
C LEU A 29 0.20 18.40 6.79
N LYS A 30 1.54 18.34 6.66
CA LYS A 30 2.35 19.43 6.09
C LYS A 30 2.00 19.70 4.63
N GLU A 31 1.88 18.65 3.81
CA GLU A 31 1.42 18.76 2.42
C GLU A 31 0.02 19.38 2.29
N LEU A 32 -0.82 19.21 3.30
CA LEU A 32 -2.20 19.72 3.33
C LEU A 32 -2.32 21.07 4.05
N GLU A 33 -1.20 21.70 4.46
CA GLU A 33 -1.17 22.97 5.21
C GLU A 33 -2.02 22.94 6.50
N LYS A 34 -2.17 21.76 7.10
CA LYS A 34 -2.92 21.53 8.36
C LYS A 34 -2.01 21.28 9.55
N TRP A 35 -0.70 21.33 9.33
CA TRP A 35 0.32 21.09 10.35
C TRP A 35 1.00 22.40 10.71
N GLU A 36 0.89 22.78 11.97
CA GLU A 36 1.59 23.95 12.51
C GLU A 36 2.94 23.54 13.11
N GLU A 37 3.97 24.35 12.90
CA GLU A 37 5.28 24.13 13.51
C GLU A 37 5.22 24.36 15.02
N GLY A 38 5.48 23.29 15.78
CA GLY A 38 5.32 23.25 17.23
C GLY A 38 4.08 22.48 17.70
N GLN A 39 3.20 22.01 16.80
CA GLN A 39 2.13 21.11 17.19
C GLN A 39 2.66 19.80 17.78
N SER A 40 1.93 19.27 18.75
CA SER A 40 2.26 18.00 19.38
C SER A 40 2.17 16.84 18.37
N PRO A 41 3.15 15.92 18.34
CA PRO A 41 3.10 14.73 17.51
C PRO A 41 2.08 13.69 18.01
N LEU A 42 1.44 13.94 19.16
CA LEU A 42 0.37 13.12 19.73
C LEU A 42 -1.01 13.70 19.37
N GLY A 43 -2.03 12.85 19.24
CA GLY A 43 -3.40 13.31 18.94
C GLY A 43 -3.66 13.75 17.48
N LEU A 44 -2.73 13.52 16.55
CA LEU A 44 -2.90 13.89 15.15
C LEU A 44 -4.20 13.34 14.53
N PRO A 45 -4.81 14.05 13.55
CA PRO A 45 -5.92 13.55 12.75
C PRO A 45 -5.62 12.19 12.09
N LYS A 46 -6.64 11.33 11.94
CA LYS A 46 -6.49 10.00 11.33
C LYS A 46 -6.37 10.11 9.81
N VAL A 47 -5.18 9.89 9.27
CA VAL A 47 -4.96 9.89 7.81
C VAL A 47 -4.92 8.44 7.29
N ARG A 48 -5.90 8.08 6.45
CA ARG A 48 -6.05 6.74 5.87
C ARG A 48 -4.98 6.47 4.81
N VAL A 49 -4.52 5.23 4.72
CA VAL A 49 -3.69 4.75 3.59
C VAL A 49 -4.53 4.68 2.32
N GLN A 50 -4.12 5.37 1.26
CA GLN A 50 -4.77 5.25 -0.04
C GLN A 50 -4.46 3.88 -0.64
N LYS A 51 -5.50 3.10 -0.91
CA LYS A 51 -5.39 1.78 -1.53
C LYS A 51 -5.59 1.96 -3.04
N ILE A 52 -4.50 2.07 -3.77
CA ILE A 52 -4.56 2.16 -5.23
C ILE A 52 -4.70 0.73 -5.76
N SER A 53 -5.87 0.40 -6.32
CA SER A 53 -6.04 -0.84 -7.07
C SER A 53 -5.64 -0.59 -8.52
N MET A 54 -4.45 -1.05 -8.92
CA MET A 54 -4.08 -1.03 -10.34
C MET A 54 -4.91 -2.08 -11.09
N LYS A 55 -5.72 -1.62 -12.06
CA LYS A 55 -6.44 -2.52 -12.96
C LYS A 55 -5.40 -3.16 -13.88
N LYS A 56 -5.27 -4.49 -13.82
CA LYS A 56 -4.26 -5.24 -14.59
C LYS A 56 -4.52 -4.99 -16.08
N LYS A 57 -3.57 -4.33 -16.77
CA LYS A 57 -3.63 -4.17 -18.23
C LYS A 57 -3.52 -5.57 -18.85
N LYS A 58 -4.50 -5.97 -19.66
CA LYS A 58 -4.46 -7.22 -20.41
C LYS A 58 -3.26 -7.13 -21.37
N LYS A 59 -2.28 -8.03 -21.25
CA LYS A 59 -1.22 -8.16 -22.25
C LYS A 59 -1.88 -8.61 -23.55
N ALA A 60 -1.69 -7.85 -24.63
CA ALA A 60 -1.90 -8.37 -25.97
C ALA A 60 -0.83 -9.45 -26.21
N ASN A 61 -1.24 -10.63 -26.66
CA ASN A 61 -0.33 -11.57 -27.29
C ASN A 61 0.10 -10.93 -28.60
N ASP A 62 1.40 -10.77 -28.78
CA ASP A 62 2.00 -10.63 -30.10
C ASP A 62 3.12 -11.67 -30.16
N ASP A 63 2.79 -12.78 -30.81
CA ASP A 63 3.75 -13.78 -31.27
C ASP A 63 3.15 -14.38 -32.55
N SER A 64 3.53 -13.80 -33.68
CA SER A 64 3.63 -14.49 -34.97
C SER A 64 4.50 -13.67 -35.94
N ASP A 65 5.76 -14.09 -35.99
CA ASP A 65 6.55 -14.38 -37.20
C ASP A 65 7.01 -13.26 -38.17
N ALA A 66 8.34 -13.08 -38.14
CA ALA A 66 9.28 -12.88 -39.25
C ALA A 66 8.78 -12.56 -40.67
N ALA A 67 9.34 -11.48 -41.26
CA ALA A 67 9.77 -11.47 -42.66
C ALA A 67 10.90 -10.44 -42.88
N GLU A 68 11.93 -10.91 -43.58
CA GLU A 68 13.19 -10.29 -44.00
C GLU A 68 13.06 -9.12 -45.00
N SER A 69 14.18 -8.39 -45.11
CA SER A 69 14.77 -7.81 -46.35
C SER A 69 14.38 -6.42 -46.85
N THR A 70 15.46 -5.66 -47.12
CA THR A 70 15.62 -4.44 -47.95
C THR A 70 15.58 -3.10 -47.24
#